data_AF-A0A9X6SRJ0-F1
#
_entry.id   AF-A0A9X6SRJ0-F1
#
_cell.length_a   1.000
_cell.length_b   1.000
_cell.length_c   1.000
_cell.angle_alpha   90.00
_cell.angle_beta   90.00
_cell.angle_gamma   90.00
#
_symmetry.space_group_name_H-M   'P 1'
#
loop_
_entity.id
_entity.type
_entity.pdbx_description
1 polymer ?
#
loop_
_entity_poly.entity_id
_entity_poly.type
_entity_poly.pdbx_seq_one_letter_code
_entity_poly.pdbx_strand_id
1 'polypeptide(L)'
;YLAEVDATTWGHIVEQSGLSLADIELAARMYRRAKRVIMCWAMGVTQHTHSVVTVQEIINVQLLRGNIGRPGAGLSPVRGHSNVQGDRTMGINE
;
A
#
# COMPACT_ATOMS: atom_id res chain seq x y z
N TYR A 1 -11.39 -13.53 -1.27
CA TYR A 1 -10.22 -12.92 -0.60
C TYR A 1 -9.46 -13.95 0.24
N LEU A 2 -10.03 -14.50 1.32
CA LEU A 2 -9.31 -15.53 2.10
C LEU A 2 -8.86 -16.74 1.27
N ALA A 3 -9.73 -17.28 0.42
CA ALA A 3 -9.35 -18.36 -0.50
C ALA A 3 -8.20 -17.97 -1.47
N GLU A 4 -8.12 -16.69 -1.88
CA GLU A 4 -7.02 -16.20 -2.74
C GLU A 4 -5.71 -16.12 -1.95
N VAL A 5 -5.78 -15.62 -0.71
CA VAL A 5 -4.63 -15.59 0.22
C VAL A 5 -4.13 -17.01 0.49
N ASP A 6 -5.03 -17.95 0.75
CA ASP A 6 -4.69 -19.36 1.01
C ASP A 6 -4.10 -20.05 -0.23
N ALA A 7 -4.55 -19.66 -1.42
CA ALA A 7 -4.01 -20.16 -2.70
C ALA A 7 -2.66 -19.52 -3.08
N THR A 8 -2.32 -18.36 -2.51
CA THR A 8 -1.07 -17.64 -2.80
C THR A 8 0.08 -18.23 -1.99
N THR A 9 0.85 -19.14 -2.60
CA THR A 9 1.94 -19.83 -1.89
C THR A 9 3.13 -18.92 -1.58
N TRP A 10 3.83 -19.22 -0.48
CA TRP A 10 5.06 -18.52 -0.11
C TRP A 10 6.16 -18.61 -1.18
N GLY A 11 6.28 -19.74 -1.87
CA GLY A 11 7.26 -19.92 -2.94
C GLY A 11 7.04 -18.90 -4.07
N HIS A 12 5.79 -18.73 -4.49
CA HIS A 12 5.42 -17.75 -5.50
C HIS A 12 5.71 -16.30 -5.04
N ILE A 13 5.39 -15.96 -3.79
CA ILE A 13 5.65 -14.62 -3.24
C ILE A 13 7.15 -14.30 -3.23
N VAL A 14 7.97 -15.23 -2.74
CA VAL A 14 9.44 -15.06 -2.66
C VAL A 14 10.04 -14.90 -4.05
N GLU A 15 9.63 -15.72 -5.02
CA GLU A 15 10.09 -15.66 -6.40
C GLU A 15 9.73 -14.33 -7.07
N GLN A 16 8.46 -13.91 -6.98
CA GLN A 16 7.99 -12.69 -7.65
C GLN A 16 8.53 -11.41 -7.01
N SER A 17 8.68 -11.38 -5.68
CA SER A 17 9.15 -10.19 -4.96
C SER A 17 10.67 -10.04 -4.98
N GLY A 18 11.41 -11.13 -5.19
CA GLY A 18 12.87 -11.17 -5.03
C GLY A 18 13.33 -10.98 -3.58
N LEU A 19 12.42 -11.08 -2.59
CA LEU A 19 12.70 -10.93 -1.17
C LEU A 19 12.76 -12.28 -0.47
N SER A 20 13.60 -12.41 0.56
CA SER A 20 13.60 -13.59 1.41
C SER A 20 12.32 -13.66 2.25
N LEU A 21 11.88 -14.87 2.60
CA LEU A 21 10.76 -15.05 3.53
C LEU A 21 11.01 -14.33 4.86
N ALA A 22 12.25 -14.33 5.35
CA ALA A 22 12.64 -13.68 6.60
C ALA A 22 12.42 -12.15 6.56
N ASP A 23 12.73 -11.50 5.43
CA ASP A 23 12.52 -10.05 5.26
C ASP A 23 11.03 -9.70 5.20
N ILE A 24 10.24 -10.50 4.48
CA ILE A 24 8.79 -10.33 4.39
C ILE A 24 8.16 -10.48 5.78
N GLU A 25 8.51 -11.53 6.51
CA GLU A 25 8.01 -11.75 7.86
C GLU A 25 8.47 -10.66 8.83
N LEU A 26 9.69 -10.12 8.68
CA LEU A 26 10.17 -9.01 9.49
C LEU A 26 9.27 -7.79 9.30
N ALA A 27 9.00 -7.40 8.05
CA ALA A 27 8.08 -6.30 7.74
C ALA A 27 6.67 -6.57 8.29
N ALA A 28 6.15 -7.79 8.13
CA ALA A 28 4.84 -8.18 8.65
C ALA A 28 4.78 -8.08 10.19
N ARG A 29 5.83 -8.53 10.90
CA ARG A 29 5.93 -8.42 12.36
C ARG A 29 5.99 -6.97 12.83
N MET A 30 6.78 -6.13 12.16
CA MET A 30 6.85 -4.69 12.45
C MET A 30 5.48 -4.04 12.28
N TYR A 31 4.84 -4.28 11.13
CA TYR A 31 3.50 -3.77 10.84
C TYR A 31 2.47 -4.24 11.88
N ARG A 32 2.46 -5.54 12.22
CA ARG A 32 1.53 -6.13 13.19
C ARG A 32 1.66 -5.54 14.59
N ARG A 33 2.89 -5.23 15.03
CA ARG A 33 3.16 -4.65 16.36
C ARG A 33 2.83 -3.16 16.45
N ALA A 34 2.91 -2.43 15.33
CA ALA A 34 2.64 -1.01 15.31
C ALA A 34 1.16 -0.70 15.62
N LYS A 35 0.92 0.24 16.54
CA LYS A 35 -0.43 0.68 16.94
C LYS A 35 -1.04 1.72 16.00
N ARG A 36 -0.20 2.38 15.21
CA ARG A 36 -0.53 3.48 14.29
C ARG A 36 0.43 3.36 13.11
N VAL A 37 -0.08 3.27 11.89
CA VAL A 37 0.76 3.15 10.69
C VAL A 37 0.24 4.06 9.60
N ILE A 38 1.14 4.86 9.03
CA ILE A 38 0.90 5.60 7.79
C ILE A 38 1.64 4.87 6.67
N MET A 39 0.90 4.46 5.63
CA MET A 39 1.52 3.97 4.40
C MET A 39 1.69 5.14 3.44
N CYS A 40 2.94 5.46 3.13
CA CYS A 40 3.30 6.52 2.19
C CYS A 40 3.71 5.89 0.86
N TRP A 41 3.22 6.44 -0.25
CA TRP A 41 3.68 6.06 -1.59
C TRP A 41 3.68 7.28 -2.51
N ALA A 42 4.35 7.14 -3.65
CA ALA A 42 4.40 8.16 -4.70
C ALA A 42 4.30 7.49 -6.08
N MET A 43 5.06 7.98 -7.06
CA MET A 43 4.97 7.51 -8.45
C MET A 43 5.31 6.03 -8.65
N GLY A 44 6.25 5.47 -7.87
CA GLY A 44 6.68 4.07 -8.02
C GLY A 44 5.56 3.02 -7.93
N VAL A 45 4.48 3.32 -7.20
CA VAL A 45 3.30 2.44 -7.08
C VAL A 45 2.25 2.72 -8.17
N THR A 46 2.28 3.89 -8.80
CA THR A 46 1.18 4.36 -9.67
C THR A 46 1.46 4.27 -11.17
N GLN A 47 2.69 3.93 -11.57
CA GLN A 47 3.12 3.96 -12.98
C GLN A 47 3.25 2.57 -13.65
N HIS A 48 2.71 1.51 -13.05
CA HIS A 48 2.68 0.18 -13.66
C HIS A 48 1.24 -0.31 -13.92
N THR A 49 1.09 -1.30 -14.80
CA THR A 49 -0.20 -1.85 -15.28
C THR A 49 -1.13 -2.29 -14.14
N HIS A 50 -0.55 -2.79 -13.05
CA HIS A 50 -1.29 -3.31 -11.89
C HIS A 50 -1.46 -2.28 -10.77
N SER A 51 -1.18 -0.99 -11.02
CA SER A 51 -1.15 0.05 -9.97
C SER A 51 -2.47 0.16 -9.18
N VAL A 52 -3.61 0.13 -9.86
CA VAL A 52 -4.93 0.27 -9.20
C VAL A 52 -5.16 -0.87 -8.22
N VAL A 53 -4.93 -2.12 -8.63
CA VAL A 53 -5.10 -3.28 -7.75
C VAL A 53 -4.08 -3.29 -6.62
N THR A 54 -2.84 -2.85 -6.86
CA THR A 54 -1.83 -2.69 -5.79
C THR A 54 -2.25 -1.65 -4.75
N VAL A 55 -2.78 -0.50 -5.19
CA VAL A 55 -3.30 0.53 -4.27
C VAL A 55 -4.50 0.00 -3.48
N GLN A 56 -5.38 -0.78 -4.10
CA GLN A 56 -6.49 -1.44 -3.39
C GLN A 56 -5.98 -2.39 -2.30
N GLU A 57 -4.94 -3.19 -2.56
CA GLU A 57 -4.37 -4.07 -1.54
C GLU A 57 -3.70 -3.31 -0.37
N ILE A 58 -3.00 -2.20 -0.66
CA ILE A 58 -2.49 -1.28 0.38
C ILE A 58 -3.63 -0.77 1.27
N ILE A 59 -4.74 -0.37 0.66
CA ILE A 59 -5.94 0.11 1.38
C ILE A 59 -6.57 -1.03 2.20
N ASN A 60 -6.72 -2.23 1.63
CA ASN A 60 -7.31 -3.40 2.29
C ASN A 60 -6.57 -3.74 3.59
N VAL A 61 -5.24 -3.76 3.55
CA VAL A 61 -4.42 -4.04 4.74
C VAL A 61 -4.57 -2.94 5.80
N GLN A 62 -4.68 -1.66 5.40
CA GLN A 62 -4.94 -0.57 6.35
C GLN A 62 -6.35 -0.60 6.95
N LEU A 63 -7.35 -1.02 6.18
CA LEU A 63 -8.73 -1.22 6.67
C LEU A 63 -8.79 -2.37 7.68
N LEU A 64 -8.17 -3.52 7.37
CA LEU A 64 -8.09 -4.68 8.26
C LEU A 64 -7.47 -4.35 9.63
N ARG A 65 -6.58 -3.35 9.67
CA ARG A 65 -5.90 -2.91 10.89
C ARG A 65 -6.59 -1.74 11.59
N GLY A 66 -7.69 -1.22 11.04
CA GLY A 66 -8.38 -0.04 11.58
C GLY A 66 -7.48 1.21 11.58
N ASN A 67 -6.63 1.35 10.57
CA ASN A 67 -5.73 2.49 10.43
C ASN A 67 -6.36 3.67 9.66
N ILE A 68 -7.54 3.49 9.07
CA ILE A 68 -8.30 4.55 8.39
C ILE A 68 -9.18 5.31 9.41
N GLY A 69 -9.22 6.64 9.30
CA GLY A 69 -10.00 7.50 10.21
C GLY A 69 -9.37 7.68 11.60
N ARG A 70 -8.11 7.28 11.75
CA ARG A 70 -7.43 7.17 13.04
C ARG A 70 -6.24 8.15 13.10
N PRO A 71 -6.18 9.10 14.06
CA PRO A 71 -5.05 10.03 14.16
C PRO A 71 -3.70 9.31 14.26
N GLY A 72 -2.72 9.78 13.48
CA GLY A 72 -1.38 9.19 13.38
C GLY A 72 -1.31 7.91 12.54
N ALA A 73 -2.38 7.54 11.83
CA ALA A 73 -2.42 6.39 10.94
C ALA A 73 -3.13 6.77 9.62
N GLY A 74 -3.02 5.91 8.61
CA GLY A 74 -3.76 6.05 7.36
C GLY A 74 -2.89 5.92 6.12
N LEU A 75 -3.28 6.65 5.08
CA LEU A 75 -2.71 6.58 3.74
C LEU A 75 -2.19 7.96 3.37
N SER A 76 -0.98 8.02 2.79
CA SER A 76 -0.35 9.25 2.35
C SER A 76 0.20 9.08 0.93
N PRO A 77 -0.65 9.21 -0.11
CA PRO A 77 -0.19 9.34 -1.49
C PRO A 77 0.52 10.67 -1.65
N VAL A 78 1.85 10.67 -1.52
CA VAL A 78 2.68 11.86 -1.65
C VAL A 78 2.70 12.27 -3.12
N ARG A 79 2.25 13.50 -3.37
CA ARG A 79 2.16 14.09 -4.70
C ARG A 79 3.42 14.90 -5.00
N GLY A 80 3.83 14.93 -6.27
CA GLY A 80 5.08 15.55 -6.71
C GLY A 80 5.02 17.07 -6.79
N HIS A 81 4.44 17.61 -7.87
CA HIS A 81 4.39 19.07 -8.09
C HIS A 81 3.63 19.78 -6.97
N SER A 82 4.10 20.99 -6.66
CA SER A 82 3.61 21.82 -5.55
C SER A 82 2.09 22.02 -5.55
N ASN A 83 1.47 22.17 -6.73
CA ASN A 83 0.03 22.43 -6.86
C ASN A 83 -0.76 21.32 -7.57
N VAL A 84 -0.20 20.13 -7.80
CA VAL A 84 -0.94 19.08 -8.55
C VAL A 84 -2.22 18.64 -7.84
N GLN A 85 -2.31 18.82 -6.51
CA GLN A 85 -3.56 18.60 -5.78
C GLN A 85 -4.57 19.73 -6.03
N GLY A 86 -4.11 20.98 -6.06
CA GLY A 86 -4.93 22.14 -6.38
C GLY A 86 -5.48 22.07 -7.80
N ASP A 87 -4.65 21.75 -8.78
CA ASP A 87 -5.05 21.64 -10.19
C ASP A 87 -6.19 20.63 -10.37
N ARG A 88 -6.07 19.45 -9.76
CA ARG A 88 -7.11 18.40 -9.82
C ARG A 88 -8.36 18.78 -9.03
N THR A 89 -8.23 19.57 -7.95
CA THR A 89 -9.38 20.12 -7.22
C THR A 89 -10.17 21.11 -8.08
N MET A 90 -9.48 21.86 -8.94
CA MET A 90 -10.09 22.81 -9.88
C MET A 90 -10.56 22.16 -11.19
N GLY A 91 -10.45 20.83 -11.33
CA GLY A 91 -10.90 20.09 -12.50
C GLY A 91 -9.98 20.18 -13.72
N ILE A 92 -8.73 20.63 -13.54
CA ILE A 92 -7.73 20.67 -14.60
C ILE A 92 -7.30 19.23 -14.91
N ASN A 93 -7.57 18.80 -16.14
CA ASN A 93 -7.43 17.40 -16.56
C ASN A 93 -6.37 17.16 -17.65
N GLU A 94 -5.61 18.18 -18.01
CA GLU A 94 -4.49 18.08 -18.95
C GLU A 94 -3.37 17.14 -18.46
#